data_AF-A0A3D3CF02-F1
#
_entry.id   AF-A0A3D3CF02-F1
#
_cell.length_a   1.000
_cell.length_b   1.000
_cell.length_c   1.000
_cell.angle_alpha   90.00
_cell.angle_beta   90.00
_cell.angle_gamma   90.00
#
_symmetry.space_group_name_H-M   'P 1'
#
loop_
_entity.id
_entity.type
_entity.pdbx_description
1 polymer ?
#
loop_
_entity_poly.entity_id
_entity_poly.type
_entity_poly.pdbx_seq_one_letter_code
_entity_poly.pdbx_strand_id
1 'polypeptide(L)'
;GYVLGGRTFAGVLHAWRHGSPKEYVSHYYVCRDFTGTLRESDEGHLFWAGLDESMTLPGIHPFYVKLLPIIRSGVPADLPVEMLENGECIWR
;
A
#
# COMPACT_ATOMS: atom_id res chain seq x y z
N GLY A 1 21.17 -9.33 -1.03
CA GLY A 1 19.70 -9.16 -1.03
C GLY A 1 19.37 -7.79 -1.55
N TYR A 2 18.09 -7.54 -1.86
CA TYR A 2 17.60 -6.19 -2.16
C TYR A 2 17.48 -5.40 -0.86
N VAL A 3 18.03 -4.19 -0.81
CA VAL A 3 18.08 -3.37 0.40
C VAL A 3 17.53 -1.99 0.08
N LEU A 4 16.49 -1.59 0.81
CA LEU A 4 15.92 -0.23 0.75
C LEU A 4 16.85 0.74 1.48
N GLY A 5 17.05 1.92 0.90
CA GLY A 5 17.78 3.02 1.50
C GLY A 5 16.90 3.84 2.46
N GLY A 6 16.98 5.17 2.33
CA GLY A 6 16.19 6.09 3.14
C GLY A 6 14.69 5.87 2.94
N ARG A 7 13.94 5.80 4.05
CA ARG A 7 12.48 5.62 4.06
C ARG A 7 11.81 6.85 4.64
N THR A 8 11.00 7.52 3.84
CA THR A 8 10.14 8.62 4.32
C THR A 8 8.80 8.03 4.71
N PHE A 9 8.38 8.28 5.95
CA PHE A 9 7.05 7.89 6.43
C PHE A 9 5.98 8.66 5.65
N ALA A 10 4.98 7.93 5.14
CA ALA A 10 3.94 8.48 4.28
C ALA A 10 2.53 8.37 4.88
N GLY A 11 2.33 7.54 5.90
CA GLY A 11 1.06 7.49 6.61
C GLY A 11 0.76 6.15 7.28
N VAL A 12 -0.35 6.15 8.03
CA VAL A 12 -0.93 4.96 8.65
C VAL A 12 -2.32 4.73 8.04
N LEU A 13 -2.62 3.48 7.71
CA LEU A 13 -3.97 3.03 7.40
C LEU A 13 -4.48 2.20 8.57
N HIS A 14 -5.62 2.63 9.09
CA HIS A 14 -6.39 1.96 10.13
C HIS A 14 -7.59 1.28 9.47
N ALA A 15 -7.57 -0.05 9.34
CA ALA A 15 -8.59 -0.79 8.63
C ALA A 15 -9.38 -1.71 9.56
N TRP A 16 -10.69 -1.47 9.68
CA TRP A 16 -11.61 -2.36 10.41
C TRP A 16 -12.39 -3.23 9.44
N ARG A 17 -12.39 -4.54 9.65
CA ARG A 17 -13.26 -5.43 8.88
C ARG A 17 -14.70 -5.29 9.39
N HIS A 18 -15.67 -5.16 8.48
CA HIS A 18 -17.08 -5.08 8.81
C HIS A 18 -17.50 -6.24 9.73
N GLY A 19 -18.23 -5.92 10.80
CA GLY A 19 -18.67 -6.90 11.79
C GLY A 19 -17.56 -7.49 12.69
N SER A 20 -16.30 -7.04 12.55
CA SER A 20 -15.18 -7.46 13.39
C SER A 20 -14.75 -6.35 14.34
N PRO A 21 -14.45 -6.65 15.62
CA PRO A 21 -13.89 -5.67 16.54
C PRO A 21 -12.38 -5.43 16.30
N LYS A 22 -11.75 -6.20 15.39
CA LYS A 22 -10.31 -6.13 15.13
C LYS A 22 -9.96 -5.08 14.09
N GLU A 23 -8.86 -4.40 14.37
CA GLU A 23 -8.20 -3.43 13.49
C GLU A 23 -6.95 -4.04 12.87
N TYR A 24 -6.71 -3.73 11.60
CA TYR A 24 -5.46 -3.94 10.89
C TYR A 24 -4.78 -2.60 10.67
N VAL A 25 -3.53 -2.48 11.12
CA VAL A 25 -2.76 -1.24 11.00
C VAL A 25 -1.61 -1.43 10.03
N SER A 26 -1.61 -0.65 8.95
CA SER A 26 -0.56 -0.66 7.94
C SER A 26 0.21 0.65 7.93
N HIS A 27 1.54 0.57 7.94
CA HIS A 27 2.41 1.74 7.86
C HIS A 27 3.02 1.85 6.47
N TYR A 28 2.86 2.99 5.81
CA TYR A 28 3.34 3.22 4.46
C TYR A 28 4.61 4.07 4.46
N TYR A 29 5.55 3.68 3.61
CA TYR A 29 6.83 4.36 3.43
C TYR A 29 7.12 4.55 1.94
N VAL A 30 7.74 5.67 1.61
CA VAL A 30 8.30 5.94 0.29
C VAL A 30 9.80 5.85 0.36
N CYS A 31 10.40 5.13 -0.59
CA CYS A 31 11.84 4.96 -0.72
C CYS A 31 12.24 5.33 -2.15
N ARG A 32 13.33 6.10 -2.30
CA ARG A 32 13.80 6.59 -3.62
C ARG A 32 15.17 6.04 -4.00
N ASP A 33 15.81 5.31 -3.10
CA ASP A 33 17.14 4.76 -3.25
C ASP A 33 17.16 3.33 -2.72
N PHE A 34 17.77 2.42 -3.47
CA PHE A 34 17.91 1.03 -3.08
C PHE A 34 19.18 0.44 -3.68
N THR A 35 19.61 -0.69 -3.15
CA THR A 35 20.78 -1.43 -3.64
C THR A 35 20.50 -2.93 -3.72
N GLY A 36 21.34 -3.65 -4.46
CA GLY A 36 21.21 -5.09 -4.64
C GLY A 36 20.20 -5.47 -5.72
N THR A 37 19.75 -6.73 -5.69
CA THR A 37 18.94 -7.34 -6.74
C THR A 37 17.62 -7.83 -6.16
N LEU A 38 16.52 -7.42 -6.79
CA LEU A 38 15.16 -7.88 -6.47
C LEU A 38 15.04 -9.38 -6.74
N ARG A 39 14.39 -10.13 -5.85
CA ARG A 39 14.21 -11.58 -5.96
C ARG A 39 12.83 -11.97 -5.49
N GLU A 40 12.16 -12.79 -6.27
CA GLU A 40 10.86 -13.35 -5.94
C GLU A 40 10.94 -14.21 -4.67
N SER A 41 9.81 -14.30 -3.99
CA SER A 41 9.60 -15.18 -2.83
C SER A 41 8.38 -16.06 -3.08
N ASP A 42 8.09 -16.94 -2.14
CA ASP A 42 6.88 -17.78 -2.18
C ASP A 42 5.57 -16.96 -2.12
N GLU A 43 5.65 -15.65 -1.83
CA GLU A 43 4.50 -14.73 -1.84
C GLU A 43 4.09 -14.30 -3.26
N GLY A 44 4.95 -14.48 -4.27
CA GLY A 44 4.61 -14.25 -5.67
C GLY A 44 5.68 -13.58 -6.51
N HIS A 45 5.27 -13.21 -7.73
CA HIS A 45 6.14 -12.62 -8.75
C HIS A 45 6.43 -11.14 -8.51
N LEU A 46 7.63 -10.71 -8.89
CA LEU A 46 8.07 -9.34 -8.74
C LEU A 46 8.40 -8.72 -10.10
N PHE A 47 7.96 -7.49 -10.30
CA PHE A 47 8.24 -6.71 -11.49
C PHE A 47 8.26 -5.23 -11.16
N TRP A 48 8.82 -4.45 -12.07
CA TRP A 48 8.83 -2.99 -12.00
C TRP A 48 7.70 -2.44 -12.86
N ALA A 49 6.96 -1.48 -12.33
CA ALA A 49 5.94 -0.74 -13.06
C ALA A 49 6.01 0.75 -12.71
N GLY A 50 5.62 1.60 -13.66
CA GLY A 50 5.39 3.01 -13.34
C GLY A 50 4.27 3.15 -12.30
N LEU A 51 4.31 4.18 -11.46
CA LEU A 51 3.26 4.37 -10.44
C LEU A 51 1.87 4.52 -11.07
N ASP A 52 1.76 5.31 -12.14
CA ASP A 52 0.47 5.54 -12.81
C ASP A 52 -0.02 4.26 -13.54
N GLU A 53 0.90 3.53 -14.18
CA GLU A 53 0.64 2.23 -14.80
C GLU A 53 0.17 1.20 -13.75
N SER A 54 0.77 1.19 -12.56
CA SER A 54 0.48 0.21 -11.50
C SER A 54 -0.98 0.22 -11.06
N MET A 55 -1.67 1.37 -11.16
CA MET A 55 -3.09 1.51 -10.83
C MET A 55 -4.02 0.86 -11.85
N THR A 56 -3.51 0.51 -13.03
CA THR A 56 -4.28 -0.12 -14.13
C THR A 56 -3.99 -1.61 -14.28
N LEU A 57 -3.11 -2.17 -13.45
CA LEU A 57 -2.69 -3.56 -13.58
C LEU A 57 -3.85 -4.53 -13.24
N PRO A 58 -3.99 -5.63 -13.99
CA PRO A 58 -4.99 -6.65 -13.69
C PRO A 58 -4.83 -7.20 -12.26
N GLY A 59 -5.95 -7.30 -11.54
CA GLY A 59 -5.97 -7.85 -10.18
C GLY A 59 -5.51 -6.88 -9.07
N ILE A 60 -5.19 -5.62 -9.40
CA ILE A 60 -4.88 -4.62 -8.38
C ILE A 60 -6.09 -4.35 -7.48
N HIS A 61 -5.87 -4.25 -6.17
CA HIS A 61 -6.95 -3.99 -5.24
C HIS A 61 -7.55 -2.59 -5.49
N PRO A 62 -8.88 -2.41 -5.60
CA PRO A 62 -9.48 -1.11 -5.91
C PRO A 62 -9.09 0.01 -4.94
N PHE A 63 -8.87 -0.33 -3.67
CA PHE A 63 -8.41 0.65 -2.68
C PHE A 63 -6.99 1.17 -2.95
N TYR A 64 -6.10 0.40 -3.58
CA TYR A 64 -4.76 0.87 -3.96
C TYR A 64 -4.83 2.10 -4.87
N VAL A 65 -5.80 2.15 -5.79
CA VAL A 65 -6.04 3.29 -6.70
C VAL A 65 -6.39 4.56 -5.92
N LYS A 66 -7.15 4.44 -4.81
CA LYS A 66 -7.48 5.57 -3.92
C LYS A 66 -6.30 5.96 -3.02
N LEU A 67 -5.54 4.97 -2.57
CA LEU A 67 -4.45 5.11 -1.61
C LEU A 67 -3.19 5.72 -2.21
N LEU A 68 -2.76 5.27 -3.39
CA LEU A 68 -1.48 5.66 -3.98
C LEU A 68 -1.32 7.18 -4.15
N PRO A 69 -2.32 7.95 -4.62
CA PRO A 69 -2.24 9.41 -4.69
C PRO A 69 -1.97 10.09 -3.35
N ILE A 70 -2.52 9.55 -2.26
CA ILE A 70 -2.33 10.08 -0.90
C ILE A 70 -0.90 9.82 -0.44
N ILE A 71 -0.44 8.57 -0.55
CA ILE A 71 0.90 8.15 -0.12
C ILE A 71 2.00 8.90 -0.88
N ARG A 72 1.81 9.17 -2.17
CA ARG A 72 2.80 9.91 -2.99
C ARG A 72 2.76 11.43 -2.81
N SER A 73 1.78 11.97 -2.08
CA SER A 73 1.63 13.42 -1.89
C SER A 73 2.83 14.06 -1.17
N GLY A 74 3.59 13.26 -0.42
CA GLY A 74 4.69 13.73 0.43
C GLY A 74 4.23 14.26 1.79
N VAL A 75 2.92 14.26 2.06
CA VAL A 75 2.34 14.61 3.36
C VAL A 75 1.93 13.33 4.06
N PRO A 76 2.41 13.07 5.30
CA PRO A 76 1.94 11.93 6.07
C PRO A 76 0.42 11.96 6.28
N ALA A 77 -0.25 10.86 5.98
CA ALA A 77 -1.69 10.74 6.11
C ALA A 77 -2.09 9.78 7.24
N ASP A 78 -3.20 10.09 7.90
CA ASP A 78 -3.87 9.21 8.84
C ASP A 78 -5.20 8.78 8.21
N LEU A 79 -5.35 7.48 7.95
CA LEU A 79 -6.35 6.94 7.01
C LEU A 79 -7.23 5.89 7.69
N PRO A 80 -8.35 6.28 8.31
CA PRO A 80 -9.32 5.34 8.85
C PRO A 80 -10.26 4.82 7.75
N VAL A 81 -10.37 3.50 7.65
CA VAL A 81 -11.24 2.82 6.68
C VAL A 81 -12.00 1.65 7.28
N GLU A 82 -13.20 1.41 6.77
CA GLU A 82 -13.93 0.16 6.96
C GLU A 82 -13.81 -0.71 5.71
N MET A 83 -13.39 -1.96 5.89
CA MET A 83 -13.31 -2.99 4.87
C MET A 83 -14.60 -3.83 4.92
N LEU A 84 -15.43 -3.67 3.88
CA LEU A 84 -16.67 -4.38 3.68
C LEU A 84 -16.43 -5.85 3.30
N GLU A 85 -17.48 -6.68 3.38
CA GLU A 85 -17.38 -8.11 3.08
C GLU A 85 -16.97 -8.43 1.64
N ASN A 86 -17.30 -7.53 0.70
CA ASN A 86 -16.91 -7.61 -0.70
C ASN A 86 -15.44 -7.19 -0.95
N GLY A 87 -14.68 -6.86 0.11
CA GLY A 87 -13.30 -6.37 0.01
C GLY A 87 -13.17 -4.88 -0.31
N GLU A 88 -14.28 -4.15 -0.47
CA GLU A 88 -14.23 -2.71 -0.67
C GLU A 88 -13.83 -2.00 0.62
N CYS A 89 -12.97 -1.00 0.51
CA CYS A 89 -12.65 -0.10 1.62
C CYS A 89 -13.35 1.25 1.42
N ILE A 90 -14.09 1.67 2.44
CA ILE A 90 -14.72 2.99 2.54
C ILE A 90 -14.05 3.80 3.65
N TRP A 91 -14.00 5.12 3.47
CA TRP A 91 -13.49 6.01 4.52
C TRP A 91 -14.43 5.99 5.71
N ARG A 92 -13.84 5.95 6.91
CA ARG A 92 -14.57 6.01 8.18
C ARG A 92 -14.58 7.43 8.74
#